data_AF-A0A2K2HE10-F1
#
_entry.id   AF-A0A2K2HE10-F1
#
_cell.length_a   1.000
_cell.length_b   1.000
_cell.length_c   1.000
_cell.angle_alpha   90.00
_cell.angle_beta   90.00
_cell.angle_gamma   90.00
#
_symmetry.space_group_name_H-M   'P 1'
#
loop_
_entity.id
_entity.type
_entity.pdbx_description
1 polymer ?
#
loop_
_entity_poly.entity_id
_entity_poly.type
_entity_poly.pdbx_seq_one_letter_code
_entity_poly.pdbx_strand_id
1 'polypeptide(L)'
;MRFTLPTLTLLLLLSALPAAAVPVTDSLGGGFEYRRLELRFGDLRGEICNLRRTPVDEVAVLFTAEDFRDRPLWHTVVDLAGIGAGRCRSFLRSPDDFSQPSKLRGQLVTFHHQPLLPVGNLNLPYRFNGLTVRGGRLTSEFCNRSGRELSEYGLNLLALSGHGEVIWRENFPLRRLADGACTSLRTDLDSRRLARTILFNVLPQAPPAPLRSGDIVPGLSYDKLRVTGRRLRGRICNSGGTRGARLLKVYALRENGSEAWAQSLYLPPLKNGACLNIGEKILDQAIRPAAWRFRLADLLQE
;
A
#
# COMPACT_ATOMS: atom_id res chain seq x y z
N MET A 1 18.14 63.15 -4.36
CA MET A 1 17.69 61.86 -4.94
C MET A 1 17.45 60.89 -3.80
N ARG A 2 16.20 60.56 -3.48
CA ARG A 2 15.83 59.61 -2.42
C ARG A 2 15.45 58.28 -3.08
N PHE A 3 16.26 57.24 -2.88
CA PHE A 3 15.97 55.88 -3.34
C PHE A 3 15.10 55.18 -2.29
N THR A 4 13.88 54.80 -2.68
CA THR A 4 12.97 53.95 -1.92
C THR A 4 13.46 52.49 -1.99
N LEU A 5 14.13 52.05 -0.93
CA LEU A 5 14.63 50.68 -0.76
C LEU A 5 13.92 49.83 0.34
N PRO A 6 12.61 49.95 0.66
CA PRO A 6 12.00 49.06 1.65
C PRO A 6 11.25 47.85 1.07
N THR A 7 10.91 47.83 -0.23
CA THR A 7 10.03 46.80 -0.79
C THR A 7 10.74 45.49 -1.14
N LEU A 8 12.02 45.53 -1.53
CA LEU A 8 12.76 44.30 -1.86
C LEU A 8 13.12 43.47 -0.62
N THR A 9 13.39 44.12 0.51
CA THR A 9 13.74 43.47 1.77
C THR A 9 12.54 42.73 2.38
N LEU A 10 11.32 43.25 2.18
CA LEU A 10 10.09 42.63 2.69
C LEU A 10 9.73 41.33 1.95
N LEU A 11 10.02 41.24 0.64
CA LEU A 11 9.79 40.04 -0.17
C LEU A 11 10.76 38.90 0.17
N LEU A 12 12.00 39.21 0.56
CA LEU A 12 13.00 38.22 1.00
C LEU A 12 12.71 37.66 2.41
N LEU A 13 12.10 38.46 3.30
CA LEU A 13 11.70 38.02 4.64
C LEU A 13 10.51 37.06 4.64
N LEU A 14 9.58 37.18 3.68
CA LEU A 14 8.45 36.24 3.51
C LEU A 14 8.86 34.85 2.99
N SER A 15 9.98 34.75 2.26
CA SER A 15 10.56 33.45 1.86
C SER A 15 11.34 32.74 2.96
N ALA A 16 11.56 33.41 4.10
CA ALA A 16 12.35 32.90 5.23
C ALA A 16 11.48 32.48 6.44
N LEU A 17 10.15 32.45 6.29
CA LEU A 17 9.29 31.83 7.31
C LEU A 17 9.60 30.33 7.34
N PRO A 18 10.09 29.78 8.47
CA PRO A 18 10.17 28.34 8.62
C PRO A 18 8.77 27.78 8.38
N ALA A 19 8.65 26.78 7.50
CA ALA A 19 7.41 26.06 7.31
C ALA A 19 6.89 25.68 8.70
N ALA A 20 5.71 26.20 9.06
CA ALA A 20 5.12 25.92 10.36
C ALA A 20 5.00 24.40 10.49
N ALA A 21 5.69 23.83 11.47
CA ALA A 21 5.62 22.41 11.75
C ALA A 21 4.18 22.11 12.16
N VAL A 22 3.44 21.40 11.30
CA VAL A 22 2.05 21.04 11.58
C VAL A 22 2.07 19.99 12.69
N PRO A 23 1.46 20.26 13.86
CA PRO A 23 1.42 19.29 14.94
C PRO A 23 0.69 18.02 14.49
N VAL A 24 1.25 16.89 14.89
CA VAL A 24 0.68 15.56 14.64
C VAL A 24 0.14 15.07 15.97
N THR A 25 -1.16 14.84 16.04
CA THR A 25 -1.76 14.23 17.22
C THR A 25 -1.85 12.73 16.99
N ASP A 26 -1.53 11.98 18.03
CA ASP A 26 -1.72 10.54 18.18
C ASP A 26 -0.56 9.66 17.70
N SER A 27 -0.22 8.67 18.54
CA SER A 27 0.67 7.56 18.13
C SER A 27 -0.06 6.65 17.14
N LEU A 28 0.62 6.10 16.13
CA LEU A 28 0.02 5.18 15.16
C LEU A 28 -0.55 3.89 15.78
N GLY A 29 -0.15 3.55 17.01
CA GLY A 29 -0.56 2.33 17.70
C GLY A 29 0.02 1.05 17.06
N GLY A 30 -0.36 -0.11 17.59
CA GLY A 30 -0.03 -1.41 16.97
C GLY A 30 1.47 -1.76 16.87
N GLY A 31 2.33 -1.07 17.61
CA GLY A 31 3.79 -1.21 17.50
C GLY A 31 4.41 -0.42 16.34
N PHE A 32 3.75 0.65 15.88
CA PHE A 32 4.26 1.58 14.88
C PHE A 32 4.37 3.00 15.43
N GLU A 33 5.32 3.75 14.89
CA GLU A 33 5.47 5.19 15.13
C GLU A 33 5.86 5.91 13.85
N TYR A 34 5.50 7.18 13.72
CA TYR A 34 6.09 8.05 12.70
C TYR A 34 7.32 8.75 13.27
N ARG A 35 8.29 9.02 12.39
CA ARG A 35 9.44 9.89 12.67
C ARG A 35 9.60 10.90 11.56
N ARG A 36 10.14 12.08 11.90
CA ARG A 36 10.49 13.13 10.93
C ARG A 36 9.32 13.50 10.01
N LEU A 37 8.09 13.50 10.55
CA LEU A 37 6.89 13.82 9.78
C LEU A 37 6.84 15.33 9.54
N GLU A 38 6.87 15.72 8.28
CA GLU A 38 6.84 17.11 7.84
C GLU A 38 5.87 17.29 6.67
N LEU A 39 5.19 18.45 6.62
CA LEU A 39 4.44 18.89 5.47
C LEU A 39 5.15 20.10 4.88
N ARG A 40 5.74 19.96 3.69
CA ARG A 40 6.53 21.02 3.07
C ARG A 40 6.14 21.19 1.61
N PHE A 41 5.73 22.40 1.22
CA PHE A 41 5.27 22.72 -0.14
C PHE A 41 4.14 21.81 -0.63
N GLY A 42 3.25 21.41 0.29
CA GLY A 42 2.19 20.46 0.00
C GLY A 42 2.63 19.00 -0.05
N ASP A 43 3.91 18.67 0.10
CA ASP A 43 4.36 17.28 0.21
C ASP A 43 4.37 16.82 1.67
N LEU A 44 3.72 15.71 1.97
CA LEU A 44 3.85 14.98 3.22
C LEU A 44 5.05 14.04 3.15
N ARG A 45 6.02 14.23 4.04
CA ARG A 45 7.25 13.42 4.11
C ARG A 45 7.44 12.91 5.52
N GLY A 46 8.02 11.73 5.65
CA GLY A 46 8.38 11.20 6.95
C GLY A 46 8.85 9.77 6.87
N GLU A 47 8.95 9.14 8.04
CA GLU A 47 9.31 7.74 8.20
C GLU A 47 8.23 7.05 9.03
N ILE A 48 7.88 5.81 8.67
CA ILE A 48 7.09 4.93 9.53
C ILE A 48 8.03 3.84 10.03
N CYS A 49 8.10 3.68 11.35
CA CYS A 49 8.95 2.71 12.03
C CYS A 49 8.12 1.54 12.56
N ASN A 50 8.58 0.33 12.29
CA ASN A 50 8.04 -0.89 12.87
C ASN A 50 8.81 -1.22 14.14
N LEU A 51 8.23 -0.95 15.30
CA LEU A 51 8.82 -1.23 16.61
C LEU A 51 8.62 -2.68 17.05
N ARG A 52 7.89 -3.48 16.26
CA ARG A 52 7.65 -4.89 16.56
C ARG A 52 8.93 -5.70 16.31
N ARG A 53 8.98 -6.86 16.98
CA ARG A 53 10.06 -7.85 16.78
C ARG A 53 9.92 -8.64 15.47
N THR A 54 8.80 -8.49 14.78
CA THR A 54 8.52 -9.19 13.52
C THR A 54 8.38 -8.19 12.37
N PRO A 55 8.88 -8.54 11.17
CA PRO A 55 8.64 -7.75 9.99
C PRO A 55 7.17 -7.83 9.58
N VAL A 56 6.73 -6.84 8.81
CA VAL A 56 5.38 -6.77 8.27
C VAL A 56 5.40 -6.69 6.75
N ASP A 57 4.42 -7.33 6.12
CA ASP A 57 4.29 -7.41 4.66
C ASP A 57 3.92 -6.05 4.04
N GLU A 58 3.07 -5.32 4.74
CA GLU A 58 2.47 -4.09 4.25
C GLU A 58 2.04 -3.23 5.44
N VAL A 59 2.16 -1.92 5.26
CA VAL A 59 1.63 -0.93 6.19
C VAL A 59 0.92 0.14 5.38
N ALA A 60 -0.34 0.42 5.72
CA ALA A 60 -1.05 1.57 5.20
C ALA A 60 -1.41 2.51 6.35
N VAL A 61 -1.21 3.81 6.13
CA VAL A 61 -1.60 4.87 7.07
C VAL A 61 -2.48 5.85 6.32
N LEU A 62 -3.69 6.07 6.85
CA LEU A 62 -4.56 7.16 6.42
C LEU A 62 -4.18 8.41 7.22
N PHE A 63 -3.76 9.44 6.51
CA PHE A 63 -3.58 10.78 7.09
C PHE A 63 -4.82 11.62 6.81
N THR A 64 -5.39 12.19 7.87
CA THR A 64 -6.43 13.21 7.82
C THR A 64 -5.81 14.55 8.18
N ALA A 65 -5.96 15.52 7.28
CA ALA A 65 -5.58 16.90 7.51
C ALA A 65 -6.78 17.69 8.02
N GLU A 66 -6.58 18.48 9.06
CA GLU A 66 -7.65 19.17 9.78
C GLU A 66 -7.40 20.68 9.83
N ASP A 67 -8.48 21.46 9.77
CA ASP A 67 -8.46 22.89 10.06
C ASP A 67 -8.43 23.15 11.59
N PHE A 68 -8.34 24.41 11.99
CA PHE A 68 -8.32 24.82 13.40
C PHE A 68 -9.62 24.53 14.17
N ARG A 69 -10.68 24.07 13.49
CA ARG A 69 -11.96 23.64 14.07
C ARG A 69 -12.12 22.12 14.00
N ASP A 70 -11.02 21.39 13.83
CA ASP A 70 -10.96 19.93 13.69
C ASP A 70 -11.80 19.41 12.51
N ARG A 71 -12.03 20.22 11.47
CA ARG A 71 -12.76 19.76 10.28
C ARG A 71 -11.80 19.18 9.25
N PRO A 72 -12.13 18.03 8.64
CA PRO A 72 -11.27 17.42 7.64
C PRO A 72 -11.19 18.29 6.39
N LEU A 73 -9.97 18.67 6.02
CA LEU A 73 -9.64 19.37 4.78
C LEU A 73 -9.40 18.37 3.65
N TRP A 74 -8.49 17.41 3.87
CA TRP A 74 -8.16 16.38 2.90
C TRP A 74 -7.71 15.09 3.58
N HIS A 75 -7.72 14.03 2.78
CA HIS A 75 -7.26 12.71 3.17
C HIS A 75 -6.18 12.24 2.19
N THR A 76 -5.12 11.61 2.71
CA THR A 76 -4.15 10.93 1.85
C THR A 76 -3.73 9.61 2.47
N VAL A 77 -3.44 8.62 1.63
CA VAL A 77 -2.97 7.32 2.07
C VAL A 77 -1.49 7.19 1.77
N VAL A 78 -0.73 6.73 2.76
CA VAL A 78 0.66 6.28 2.61
C VAL A 78 0.66 4.77 2.68
N ASP A 79 1.06 4.12 1.60
CA ASP A 79 1.16 2.66 1.49
C ASP A 79 2.64 2.27 1.36
N LEU A 80 3.10 1.43 2.28
CA LEU A 80 4.47 0.94 2.34
C LEU A 80 4.49 -0.57 2.13
N ALA A 81 5.20 -1.00 1.08
CA ALA A 81 5.42 -2.41 0.75
C ALA A 81 6.41 -3.08 1.71
N GLY A 82 6.02 -3.20 2.97
CA GLY A 82 6.72 -3.92 4.02
C GLY A 82 7.74 -3.08 4.79
N ILE A 83 7.92 -3.44 6.07
CA ILE A 83 8.87 -2.80 6.99
C ILE A 83 9.51 -3.90 7.85
N GLY A 84 10.84 -3.93 7.89
CA GLY A 84 11.62 -4.85 8.72
C GLY A 84 11.36 -4.66 10.21
N ALA A 85 11.62 -5.68 11.04
CA ALA A 85 11.54 -5.56 12.49
C ALA A 85 12.55 -4.51 13.02
N GLY A 86 12.10 -3.56 13.83
CA GLY A 86 12.95 -2.47 14.36
C GLY A 86 13.47 -1.50 13.29
N ARG A 87 12.87 -1.48 12.10
CA ARG A 87 13.31 -0.63 10.97
C ARG A 87 12.30 0.46 10.68
N CYS A 88 12.79 1.54 10.10
CA CYS A 88 11.99 2.64 9.58
C CYS A 88 12.03 2.65 8.05
N ARG A 89 10.95 3.12 7.44
CA ARG A 89 10.85 3.31 6.00
C ARG A 89 10.33 4.69 5.69
N SER A 90 11.09 5.44 4.92
CA SER A 90 10.72 6.78 4.48
C SER A 90 9.60 6.73 3.44
N PHE A 91 8.79 7.78 3.42
CA PHE A 91 7.76 8.01 2.41
C PHE A 91 7.73 9.48 2.00
N LEU A 92 7.21 9.71 0.81
CA LEU A 92 6.90 11.03 0.23
C LEU A 92 5.55 10.91 -0.48
N ARG A 93 4.61 11.76 -0.11
CA ARG A 93 3.26 11.77 -0.68
C ARG A 93 2.79 13.21 -0.88
N SER A 94 2.46 13.57 -2.11
CA SER A 94 1.82 14.84 -2.43
C SER A 94 0.30 14.61 -2.43
N PRO A 95 -0.49 15.15 -1.48
CA PRO A 95 -1.94 15.16 -1.53
C PRO A 95 -2.42 15.91 -2.78
N ASP A 96 -3.62 15.58 -3.25
CA ASP A 96 -4.21 16.24 -4.43
C ASP A 96 -4.78 17.64 -4.10
N ASP A 97 -4.98 17.96 -2.81
CA ASP A 97 -5.40 19.26 -2.30
C ASP A 97 -4.24 19.92 -1.52
N PHE A 98 -3.92 21.17 -1.86
CA PHE A 98 -2.84 21.95 -1.27
C PHE A 98 -3.27 22.83 -0.10
N SER A 99 -4.51 22.68 0.38
CA SER A 99 -5.01 23.40 1.56
C SER A 99 -4.10 23.14 2.76
N GLN A 100 -3.60 24.22 3.37
CA GLN A 100 -2.66 24.15 4.49
C GLN A 100 -3.41 23.71 5.77
N PRO A 101 -3.05 22.57 6.38
CA PRO A 101 -3.67 22.12 7.62
C PRO A 101 -3.13 22.86 8.85
N SER A 102 -3.97 22.90 9.88
CA SER A 102 -3.58 23.28 11.24
C SER A 102 -3.07 22.07 12.03
N LYS A 103 -3.47 20.85 11.66
CA LYS A 103 -3.17 19.61 12.35
C LYS A 103 -3.21 18.42 11.40
N LEU A 104 -2.41 17.40 11.68
CA LEU A 104 -2.45 16.12 10.98
C LEU A 104 -2.76 14.99 11.98
N ARG A 105 -3.65 14.09 11.58
CA ARG A 105 -3.95 12.85 12.31
C ARG A 105 -3.60 11.66 11.45
N GLY A 106 -2.89 10.68 12.01
CA GLY A 106 -2.52 9.45 11.33
C GLY A 106 -3.24 8.23 11.92
N GLN A 107 -3.93 7.47 11.09
CA GLN A 107 -4.58 6.21 11.47
C GLN A 107 -3.89 5.04 10.76
N LEU A 108 -3.34 4.10 11.52
CA LEU A 108 -2.86 2.83 10.97
C LEU A 108 -4.06 2.02 10.46
N VAL A 109 -3.99 1.56 9.22
CA VAL A 109 -5.03 0.74 8.60
C VAL A 109 -4.43 -0.60 8.22
N THR A 110 -5.08 -1.66 8.68
CA THR A 110 -4.56 -3.02 8.55
C THR A 110 -5.46 -3.81 7.61
N PHE A 111 -4.90 -4.27 6.50
CA PHE A 111 -5.66 -5.07 5.56
C PHE A 111 -5.71 -6.56 5.93
N HIS A 112 -4.65 -7.09 6.58
CA HIS A 112 -4.63 -8.43 7.17
C HIS A 112 -3.58 -8.52 8.29
N HIS A 113 -3.83 -9.40 9.26
CA HIS A 113 -2.89 -9.78 10.31
C HIS A 113 -2.61 -11.27 10.25
N GLN A 114 -1.83 -11.72 9.26
CA GLN A 114 -1.14 -13.00 9.39
C GLN A 114 0.36 -12.78 9.56
N PRO A 115 1.00 -13.49 10.50
CA PRO A 115 2.43 -13.40 10.68
C PRO A 115 3.15 -13.86 9.42
N LEU A 116 4.25 -13.19 9.10
CA LEU A 116 5.22 -13.66 8.12
C LEU A 116 6.07 -14.75 8.77
N LEU A 117 6.16 -15.89 8.10
CA LEU A 117 6.82 -17.09 8.60
C LEU A 117 8.08 -17.38 7.77
N PRO A 118 9.16 -17.89 8.37
CA PRO A 118 10.34 -18.26 7.61
C PRO A 118 10.06 -19.47 6.71
N VAL A 119 10.54 -19.41 5.47
CA VAL A 119 10.41 -20.48 4.47
C VAL A 119 11.03 -21.83 4.91
N GLY A 120 11.95 -21.80 5.88
CA GLY A 120 12.56 -23.00 6.46
C GLY A 120 11.75 -23.63 7.61
N ASN A 121 10.56 -23.12 7.95
CA ASN A 121 9.75 -23.70 9.01
C ASN A 121 9.04 -24.96 8.51
N LEU A 122 9.52 -26.12 8.96
CA LEU A 122 9.01 -27.44 8.59
C LEU A 122 7.67 -27.80 9.24
N ASN A 123 7.23 -27.05 10.26
CA ASN A 123 5.98 -27.31 10.97
C ASN A 123 4.77 -26.66 10.32
N LEU A 124 4.92 -26.15 9.10
CA LEU A 124 3.85 -25.49 8.37
C LEU A 124 3.22 -26.45 7.37
N PRO A 125 1.91 -26.30 7.11
CA PRO A 125 1.20 -27.07 6.08
C PRO A 125 1.62 -26.69 4.64
N TYR A 126 2.79 -26.08 4.46
CA TYR A 126 3.31 -25.59 3.20
C TYR A 126 4.81 -25.82 3.16
N ARG A 127 5.33 -26.22 1.99
CA ARG A 127 6.76 -26.52 1.82
C ARG A 127 7.32 -25.81 0.60
N PHE A 128 8.53 -25.30 0.73
CA PHE A 128 9.33 -24.80 -0.39
C PHE A 128 10.44 -25.79 -0.74
N ASN A 129 10.52 -26.20 -2.00
CA ASN A 129 11.58 -27.04 -2.53
C ASN A 129 12.49 -26.20 -3.43
N GLY A 130 13.80 -26.21 -3.16
CA GLY A 130 14.80 -25.58 -4.04
C GLY A 130 14.71 -24.04 -4.14
N LEU A 131 14.21 -23.36 -3.11
CA LEU A 131 14.14 -21.89 -3.09
C LEU A 131 15.53 -21.28 -3.27
N THR A 132 15.73 -20.65 -4.42
CA THR A 132 17.00 -20.02 -4.80
C THR A 132 16.74 -18.62 -5.32
N VAL A 133 17.57 -17.66 -4.90
CA VAL A 133 17.59 -16.30 -5.46
C VAL A 133 18.99 -16.05 -6.03
N ARG A 134 19.12 -16.02 -7.35
CA ARG A 134 20.40 -15.82 -8.05
C ARG A 134 20.22 -14.84 -9.21
N GLY A 135 21.14 -13.89 -9.35
CA GLY A 135 21.15 -12.95 -10.47
C GLY A 135 19.88 -12.10 -10.61
N GLY A 136 19.20 -11.80 -9.49
CA GLY A 136 17.91 -11.07 -9.53
C GLY A 136 16.73 -11.93 -10.00
N ARG A 137 16.82 -13.26 -9.92
CA ARG A 137 15.72 -14.18 -10.23
C ARG A 137 15.44 -15.08 -9.04
N LEU A 138 14.16 -15.26 -8.71
CA LEU A 138 13.69 -16.27 -7.77
C LEU A 138 13.22 -17.50 -8.52
N THR A 139 13.67 -18.66 -8.08
CA THR A 139 13.18 -19.98 -8.50
C THR A 139 12.88 -20.82 -7.27
N SER A 140 11.71 -21.44 -7.22
CA SER A 140 11.31 -22.34 -6.15
C SER A 140 10.17 -23.23 -6.62
N GLU A 141 9.88 -24.29 -5.89
CA GLU A 141 8.62 -25.01 -5.99
C GLU A 141 7.89 -24.89 -4.65
N PHE A 142 6.63 -24.50 -4.70
CA PHE A 142 5.76 -24.40 -3.53
C PHE A 142 4.77 -25.55 -3.53
N CYS A 143 4.76 -26.33 -2.44
CA CYS A 143 3.90 -27.49 -2.27
C CYS A 143 2.86 -27.24 -1.18
N ASN A 144 1.61 -27.55 -1.50
CA ASN A 144 0.50 -27.52 -0.56
C ASN A 144 0.44 -28.84 0.23
N ARG A 145 0.47 -28.75 1.56
CA ARG A 145 0.33 -29.88 2.50
C ARG A 145 -0.72 -29.54 3.57
N SER A 146 -1.69 -28.69 3.22
CA SER A 146 -2.65 -28.14 4.17
C SER A 146 -3.90 -28.98 4.39
N GLY A 147 -4.05 -30.09 3.66
CA GLY A 147 -5.25 -30.92 3.71
C GLY A 147 -6.45 -30.30 3.01
N ARG A 148 -6.26 -29.19 2.27
CA ARG A 148 -7.31 -28.51 1.50
C ARG A 148 -6.77 -27.90 0.22
N GLU A 149 -7.63 -27.72 -0.77
CA GLU A 149 -7.30 -26.98 -1.99
C GLU A 149 -7.15 -25.47 -1.71
N LEU A 150 -6.16 -24.83 -2.35
CA LEU A 150 -5.87 -23.40 -2.23
C LEU A 150 -6.42 -22.60 -3.42
N SER A 151 -7.72 -22.74 -3.70
CA SER A 151 -8.41 -22.09 -4.82
C SER A 151 -8.53 -20.58 -4.69
N GLU A 152 -8.80 -20.10 -3.48
CA GLU A 152 -9.03 -18.69 -3.15
C GLU A 152 -7.85 -18.08 -2.40
N TYR A 153 -6.66 -18.67 -2.50
CA TYR A 153 -5.49 -18.24 -1.77
C TYR A 153 -4.37 -17.81 -2.71
N GLY A 154 -3.50 -16.96 -2.19
CA GLY A 154 -2.20 -16.74 -2.79
C GLY A 154 -1.11 -16.62 -1.75
N LEU A 155 0.11 -16.73 -2.27
CA LEU A 155 1.34 -16.75 -1.51
C LEU A 155 1.99 -15.38 -1.58
N ASN A 156 2.19 -14.72 -0.44
CA ASN A 156 3.09 -13.57 -0.39
C ASN A 156 4.48 -14.04 0.02
N LEU A 157 5.48 -13.53 -0.67
CA LEU A 157 6.89 -13.65 -0.31
C LEU A 157 7.44 -12.27 0.00
N LEU A 158 8.20 -12.19 1.09
CA LEU A 158 8.90 -10.99 1.51
C LEU A 158 10.37 -11.33 1.76
N ALA A 159 11.26 -10.61 1.09
CA ALA A 159 12.70 -10.83 1.22
C ALA A 159 13.37 -9.71 2.03
N LEU A 160 14.24 -10.12 2.95
CA LEU A 160 15.01 -9.23 3.80
C LEU A 160 16.50 -9.25 3.46
N SER A 161 17.15 -8.10 3.57
CA SER A 161 18.60 -7.95 3.50
C SER A 161 19.29 -8.55 4.73
N GLY A 162 20.62 -8.64 4.71
CA GLY A 162 21.40 -9.02 5.90
C GLY A 162 21.20 -8.08 7.09
N HIS A 163 20.77 -6.84 6.85
CA HIS A 163 20.42 -5.87 7.88
C HIS A 163 18.93 -5.88 8.22
N GLY A 164 18.12 -6.78 7.66
CA GLY A 164 16.68 -6.86 7.95
C GLY A 164 15.83 -5.82 7.23
N GLU A 165 16.35 -5.15 6.20
CA GLU A 165 15.56 -4.26 5.34
C GLU A 165 14.74 -5.07 4.34
N VAL A 166 13.51 -4.65 4.06
CA VAL A 166 12.72 -5.26 2.98
C VAL A 166 13.33 -4.88 1.63
N ILE A 167 13.81 -5.88 0.90
CA ILE A 167 14.45 -5.69 -0.41
C ILE A 167 13.41 -5.76 -1.53
N TRP A 168 12.48 -6.71 -1.45
CA TRP A 168 11.40 -6.90 -2.41
C TRP A 168 10.27 -7.73 -1.79
N ARG A 169 9.11 -7.68 -2.42
CA ARG A 169 7.89 -8.41 -2.07
C ARG A 169 7.23 -8.90 -3.34
N GLU A 170 6.67 -10.11 -3.33
CA GLU A 170 5.89 -10.63 -4.45
C GLU A 170 4.65 -11.37 -3.96
N ASN A 171 3.60 -11.34 -4.77
CA ASN A 171 2.34 -12.02 -4.52
C ASN A 171 2.03 -12.98 -5.69
N PHE A 172 1.96 -14.27 -5.38
CA PHE A 172 1.69 -15.32 -6.35
C PHE A 172 0.27 -15.89 -6.15
N PRO A 173 -0.56 -15.96 -7.20
CA PRO A 173 -1.80 -16.72 -7.13
C PRO A 173 -1.49 -18.23 -7.08
N LEU A 174 -2.12 -18.96 -6.16
CA LEU A 174 -1.91 -20.42 -6.04
C LEU A 174 -2.78 -21.24 -7.01
N ARG A 175 -3.71 -20.60 -7.74
CA ARG A 175 -4.45 -21.17 -8.90
C ARG A 175 -5.03 -22.58 -8.65
N ARG A 176 -5.83 -22.76 -7.59
CA ARG A 176 -6.45 -24.07 -7.27
C ARG A 176 -5.42 -25.17 -7.02
N LEU A 177 -4.38 -24.86 -6.26
CA LEU A 177 -3.38 -25.84 -5.88
C LEU A 177 -4.01 -26.89 -4.94
N ALA A 178 -4.25 -28.09 -5.45
CA ALA A 178 -4.79 -29.21 -4.69
C ALA A 178 -3.88 -29.60 -3.53
N ASP A 179 -4.42 -30.31 -2.54
CA ASP A 179 -3.59 -30.87 -1.46
C ASP A 179 -2.59 -31.89 -2.02
N GLY A 180 -1.36 -31.85 -1.50
CA GLY A 180 -0.24 -32.66 -1.98
C GLY A 180 0.39 -32.20 -3.29
N ALA A 181 -0.24 -31.26 -4.02
CA ALA A 181 0.28 -30.74 -5.28
C ALA A 181 1.32 -29.63 -5.06
N CYS A 182 2.16 -29.43 -6.08
CA CYS A 182 3.19 -28.39 -6.09
C CYS A 182 3.05 -27.51 -7.34
N THR A 183 3.48 -26.26 -7.21
CA THR A 183 3.55 -25.29 -8.32
C THR A 183 4.92 -24.63 -8.36
N SER A 184 5.44 -24.42 -9.56
CA SER A 184 6.71 -23.72 -9.75
C SER A 184 6.53 -22.22 -9.60
N LEU A 185 7.36 -21.62 -8.76
CA LEU A 185 7.50 -20.18 -8.59
C LEU A 185 8.74 -19.73 -9.35
N ARG A 186 8.53 -18.91 -10.40
CA ARG A 186 9.62 -18.29 -11.14
C ARG A 186 9.26 -16.84 -11.42
N THR A 187 10.06 -15.93 -10.90
CA THR A 187 9.90 -14.50 -11.18
C THR A 187 11.26 -13.82 -11.28
N ASP A 188 11.33 -12.84 -12.16
CA ASP A 188 12.41 -11.87 -12.15
C ASP A 188 12.12 -10.85 -11.04
N LEU A 189 13.16 -10.44 -10.34
CA LEU A 189 13.08 -9.54 -9.19
C LEU A 189 13.64 -8.18 -9.61
N ASP A 190 12.93 -7.12 -9.22
CA ASP A 190 13.36 -5.74 -9.46
C ASP A 190 14.56 -5.31 -8.60
N SER A 191 15.10 -6.21 -7.77
CA SER A 191 16.27 -5.97 -6.95
C SER A 191 17.40 -6.95 -7.23
N ARG A 192 18.61 -6.40 -7.42
CA ARG A 192 19.87 -7.17 -7.49
C ARG A 192 20.49 -7.43 -6.12
N ARG A 193 19.92 -6.88 -5.04
CA ARG A 193 20.44 -7.06 -3.68
C ARG A 193 20.21 -8.50 -3.22
N LEU A 194 21.22 -9.08 -2.55
CA LEU A 194 21.13 -10.44 -2.04
C LEU A 194 20.11 -10.53 -0.89
N ALA A 195 19.10 -11.38 -1.07
CA ALA A 195 18.15 -11.73 -0.01
C ALA A 195 18.83 -12.67 1.00
N ARG A 196 18.85 -12.28 2.28
CA ARG A 196 19.39 -13.12 3.37
C ARG A 196 18.31 -14.01 3.99
N THR A 197 17.12 -13.46 4.17
CA THR A 197 15.97 -14.17 4.75
C THR A 197 14.78 -14.00 3.83
N ILE A 198 14.05 -15.08 3.56
CA ILE A 198 12.78 -15.03 2.83
C ILE A 198 11.69 -15.50 3.78
N LEU A 199 10.64 -14.71 3.87
CA LEU A 199 9.48 -14.95 4.68
C LEU A 199 8.26 -15.09 3.79
N PHE A 200 7.23 -15.78 4.30
CA PHE A 200 6.02 -16.00 3.55
C PHE A 200 4.77 -16.02 4.42
N ASN A 201 3.63 -15.82 3.79
CA ASN A 201 2.32 -16.22 4.32
C ASN A 201 1.39 -16.64 3.17
N VAL A 202 0.31 -17.34 3.51
CA VAL A 202 -0.71 -17.76 2.55
C VAL A 202 -2.02 -17.09 2.96
N LEU A 203 -2.45 -16.12 2.16
CA LEU A 203 -3.63 -15.31 2.45
C LEU A 203 -4.75 -15.59 1.46
N PRO A 204 -6.03 -15.50 1.89
CA PRO A 204 -7.13 -15.40 0.95
C PRO A 204 -6.90 -14.26 -0.04
N GLN A 205 -7.26 -14.48 -1.30
CA GLN A 205 -7.19 -13.49 -2.37
C GLN A 205 -8.52 -13.41 -3.09
N ALA A 206 -9.05 -12.19 -3.17
CA ALA A 206 -10.21 -11.94 -4.02
C ALA A 206 -9.89 -12.33 -5.48
N PRO A 207 -10.87 -12.91 -6.20
CA PRO A 207 -10.70 -13.23 -7.61
C PRO A 207 -10.40 -11.95 -8.41
N PRO A 208 -9.60 -12.04 -9.49
CA PRO A 208 -9.42 -10.92 -10.40
C PRO A 208 -10.75 -10.50 -11.05
N ALA A 209 -10.96 -9.19 -11.19
CA ALA A 209 -12.10 -8.59 -11.87
C ALA A 209 -11.75 -8.17 -13.32
N PRO A 210 -12.76 -8.15 -14.24
CA PRO A 210 -12.54 -7.84 -15.66
C PRO A 210 -12.19 -6.38 -15.94
N LEU A 211 -11.23 -6.10 -16.83
CA LEU A 211 -10.70 -4.74 -17.05
C LEU A 211 -11.72 -3.62 -17.29
N ARG A 212 -12.82 -3.90 -18.01
CA ARG A 212 -13.74 -2.84 -18.49
C ARG A 212 -14.73 -2.38 -17.40
N SER A 213 -15.21 -3.31 -16.58
CA SER A 213 -16.05 -3.08 -15.41
C SER A 213 -16.13 -4.39 -14.64
N GLY A 214 -16.25 -4.31 -13.32
CA GLY A 214 -16.38 -5.49 -12.48
C GLY A 214 -16.75 -5.15 -11.06
N ASP A 215 -17.20 -6.17 -10.35
CA ASP A 215 -17.47 -6.07 -8.93
C ASP A 215 -16.16 -6.03 -8.15
N ILE A 216 -16.11 -5.16 -7.14
CA ILE A 216 -15.07 -5.13 -6.12
C ILE A 216 -15.48 -6.08 -4.99
N VAL A 217 -16.69 -5.88 -4.50
CA VAL A 217 -17.41 -6.71 -3.52
C VAL A 217 -18.91 -6.56 -3.79
N PRO A 218 -19.80 -7.43 -3.27
CA PRO A 218 -21.24 -7.31 -3.52
C PRO A 218 -21.74 -5.88 -3.22
N GLY A 219 -22.31 -5.19 -4.22
CA GLY A 219 -22.83 -3.81 -4.12
C GLY A 219 -21.79 -2.68 -4.27
N LEU A 220 -20.52 -2.98 -4.53
CA LEU A 220 -19.49 -2.00 -4.89
C LEU A 220 -18.76 -2.46 -6.15
N SER A 221 -18.74 -1.63 -7.18
CA SER A 221 -18.13 -1.95 -8.47
C SER A 221 -17.21 -0.84 -8.94
N TYR A 222 -16.43 -1.11 -9.98
CA TYR A 222 -15.71 -0.08 -10.70
C TYR A 222 -16.15 -0.03 -12.17
N ASP A 223 -15.88 1.12 -12.78
CA ASP A 223 -16.10 1.36 -14.19
C ASP A 223 -14.88 2.07 -14.79
N LYS A 224 -14.45 1.60 -15.98
CA LYS A 224 -13.38 2.20 -16.79
C LYS A 224 -12.07 2.44 -16.03
N LEU A 225 -11.72 1.53 -15.11
CA LEU A 225 -10.47 1.61 -14.37
C LEU A 225 -9.27 1.33 -15.29
N ARG A 226 -8.37 2.30 -15.42
CA ARG A 226 -7.22 2.25 -16.32
C ARG A 226 -6.04 3.06 -15.78
N VAL A 227 -4.83 2.64 -16.17
CA VAL A 227 -3.62 3.43 -15.96
C VAL A 227 -3.27 4.14 -17.27
N THR A 228 -3.09 5.46 -17.24
CA THR A 228 -2.66 6.26 -18.40
C THR A 228 -1.66 7.32 -17.94
N GLY A 229 -0.46 7.36 -18.53
CA GLY A 229 0.54 8.40 -18.25
C GLY A 229 0.86 8.55 -16.74
N ARG A 230 1.06 7.43 -16.04
CA ARG A 230 1.28 7.37 -14.58
C ARG A 230 0.12 7.88 -13.73
N ARG A 231 -1.11 7.76 -14.21
CA ARG A 231 -2.31 8.00 -13.41
C ARG A 231 -3.29 6.86 -13.49
N LEU A 232 -3.76 6.41 -12.33
CA LEU A 232 -4.93 5.56 -12.20
C LEU A 232 -6.19 6.42 -12.33
N ARG A 233 -7.04 6.11 -13.30
CA ARG A 233 -8.31 6.80 -13.55
C ARG A 233 -9.44 5.81 -13.68
N GLY A 234 -10.63 6.20 -13.26
CA GLY A 234 -11.83 5.36 -13.35
C GLY A 234 -12.92 5.88 -12.43
N ARG A 235 -13.92 5.04 -12.20
CA ARG A 235 -15.01 5.30 -11.26
C ARG A 235 -15.19 4.12 -10.32
N ILE A 236 -15.55 4.40 -9.08
CA ILE A 236 -15.99 3.40 -8.10
C ILE A 236 -17.44 3.73 -7.77
N CYS A 237 -18.34 2.79 -8.02
CA CYS A 237 -19.78 2.99 -7.91
C CYS A 237 -20.35 2.11 -6.79
N ASN A 238 -21.18 2.70 -5.94
CA ASN A 238 -21.94 1.98 -4.92
C ASN A 238 -23.36 1.76 -5.42
N SER A 239 -23.77 0.51 -5.56
CA SER A 239 -25.13 0.10 -5.90
C SER A 239 -25.84 -0.65 -4.75
N GLY A 240 -25.16 -0.80 -3.61
CA GLY A 240 -25.72 -1.37 -2.39
C GLY A 240 -26.20 -0.32 -1.39
N GLY A 241 -26.41 -0.74 -0.14
CA GLY A 241 -26.72 0.17 0.96
C GLY A 241 -25.62 1.22 1.21
N THR A 242 -25.90 2.16 2.12
CA THR A 242 -24.91 3.17 2.54
C THR A 242 -23.65 2.49 3.05
N ARG A 243 -22.49 2.87 2.51
CA ARG A 243 -21.18 2.38 2.96
C ARG A 243 -20.46 3.47 3.72
N GLY A 244 -19.93 3.13 4.89
CA GLY A 244 -19.00 3.99 5.63
C GLY A 244 -17.68 4.17 4.88
N ALA A 245 -16.82 5.05 5.41
CA ALA A 245 -15.50 5.29 4.86
C ALA A 245 -14.62 4.03 4.95
N ARG A 246 -13.83 3.75 3.91
CA ARG A 246 -12.98 2.55 3.81
C ARG A 246 -11.67 2.88 3.10
N LEU A 247 -10.65 2.06 3.29
CA LEU A 247 -9.54 2.00 2.33
C LEU A 247 -9.79 0.90 1.30
N LEU A 248 -9.58 1.24 0.03
CA LEU A 248 -9.55 0.30 -1.08
C LEU A 248 -8.12 0.15 -1.58
N LYS A 249 -7.55 -1.03 -1.41
CA LYS A 249 -6.33 -1.40 -2.12
C LYS A 249 -6.65 -1.95 -3.48
N VAL A 250 -6.07 -1.33 -4.50
CA VAL A 250 -6.20 -1.69 -5.91
C VAL A 250 -4.90 -2.35 -6.36
N TYR A 251 -5.01 -3.50 -7.00
CA TYR A 251 -3.90 -4.26 -7.55
C TYR A 251 -4.06 -4.35 -9.08
N ALA A 252 -3.06 -3.88 -9.82
CA ALA A 252 -2.91 -4.20 -11.24
C ALA A 252 -2.23 -5.56 -11.38
N LEU A 253 -2.82 -6.48 -12.13
CA LEU A 253 -2.25 -7.82 -12.32
C LEU A 253 -1.62 -7.97 -13.71
N ARG A 254 -0.54 -8.76 -13.78
CA ARG A 254 0.04 -9.25 -15.04
C ARG A 254 -0.81 -10.39 -15.60
N GLU A 255 -0.55 -10.82 -16.85
CA GLU A 255 -1.27 -11.95 -17.47
C GLU A 255 -1.13 -13.26 -16.68
N ASN A 256 0.01 -13.46 -16.00
CA ASN A 256 0.20 -14.60 -15.12
C ASN A 256 -0.49 -14.46 -13.74
N GLY A 257 -1.24 -13.38 -13.51
CA GLY A 257 -1.97 -13.11 -12.27
C GLY A 257 -1.11 -12.60 -11.10
N SER A 258 0.20 -12.39 -11.30
CA SER A 258 1.06 -11.73 -10.31
C SER A 258 0.78 -10.23 -10.20
N GLU A 259 1.15 -9.63 -9.08
CA GLU A 259 0.98 -8.19 -8.82
C GLU A 259 1.98 -7.39 -9.67
N ALA A 260 1.48 -6.64 -10.66
CA ALA A 260 2.30 -5.68 -11.40
C ALA A 260 2.56 -4.41 -10.58
N TRP A 261 1.56 -4.00 -9.80
CA TRP A 261 1.55 -2.78 -9.00
C TRP A 261 0.35 -2.78 -8.06
N ALA A 262 0.47 -2.08 -6.93
CA ALA A 262 -0.65 -1.84 -6.03
C ALA A 262 -0.62 -0.45 -5.39
N GLN A 263 -1.81 0.07 -5.07
CA GLN A 263 -1.98 1.31 -4.31
C GLN A 263 -3.26 1.27 -3.49
N SER A 264 -3.20 1.87 -2.31
CA SER A 264 -4.35 2.10 -1.45
C SER A 264 -4.98 3.48 -1.69
N LEU A 265 -6.31 3.49 -1.75
CA LEU A 265 -7.16 4.67 -2.00
C LEU A 265 -8.10 4.88 -0.82
N TYR A 266 -8.31 6.13 -0.43
CA TYR A 266 -9.38 6.47 0.51
C TYR A 266 -10.72 6.52 -0.22
N LEU A 267 -11.69 5.75 0.27
CA LEU A 267 -13.08 5.83 -0.16
C LEU A 267 -13.87 6.58 0.92
N PRO A 268 -14.35 7.81 0.65
CA PRO A 268 -15.28 8.48 1.56
C PRO A 268 -16.60 7.70 1.65
N PRO A 269 -17.47 8.00 2.62
CA PRO A 269 -18.80 7.41 2.68
C PRO A 269 -19.55 7.62 1.35
N LEU A 270 -20.06 6.52 0.78
CA LEU A 270 -20.78 6.55 -0.50
C LEU A 270 -22.26 6.22 -0.28
N LYS A 271 -23.14 7.12 -0.74
CA LYS A 271 -24.58 6.86 -0.81
C LYS A 271 -24.88 5.80 -1.86
N ASN A 272 -26.03 5.15 -1.76
CA ASN A 272 -26.51 4.26 -2.81
C ASN A 272 -26.68 5.04 -4.13
N GLY A 273 -26.26 4.43 -5.24
CA GLY A 273 -26.29 5.02 -6.59
C GLY A 273 -25.17 6.03 -6.87
N ALA A 274 -24.30 6.33 -5.90
CA ALA A 274 -23.22 7.29 -6.08
C ALA A 274 -21.99 6.63 -6.73
N CYS A 275 -21.35 7.37 -7.64
CA CYS A 275 -20.05 7.01 -8.20
C CYS A 275 -18.99 8.07 -7.83
N LEU A 276 -17.86 7.62 -7.33
CA LEU A 276 -16.67 8.42 -7.08
C LEU A 276 -15.73 8.31 -8.29
N ASN A 277 -15.37 9.45 -8.88
CA ASN A 277 -14.28 9.50 -9.86
C ASN A 277 -12.93 9.40 -9.12
N ILE A 278 -12.03 8.55 -9.61
CA ILE A 278 -10.67 8.42 -9.08
C ILE A 278 -9.64 8.95 -10.08
N GLY A 279 -8.58 9.57 -9.56
CA GLY A 279 -7.60 10.33 -10.36
C GLY A 279 -6.21 10.36 -9.74
N GLU A 280 -5.65 9.19 -9.43
CA GLU A 280 -4.50 9.03 -8.55
C GLU A 280 -3.18 8.98 -9.31
N LYS A 281 -2.17 9.72 -8.83
CA LYS A 281 -0.81 9.62 -9.37
C LYS A 281 -0.17 8.32 -8.89
N ILE A 282 0.40 7.57 -9.84
CA ILE A 282 1.17 6.35 -9.57
C ILE A 282 2.65 6.65 -9.82
N LEU A 283 3.53 6.10 -8.99
CA LEU A 283 4.97 6.36 -9.09
C LEU A 283 5.64 5.57 -10.23
N ASP A 284 5.04 4.44 -10.64
CA ASP A 284 5.60 3.55 -11.65
C ASP A 284 5.18 3.88 -13.10
N GLN A 285 6.05 3.50 -14.04
CA GLN A 285 5.88 3.77 -15.46
C GLN A 285 4.89 2.81 -16.12
N ALA A 286 4.00 3.38 -16.96
CA ALA A 286 3.22 2.73 -18.03
C ALA A 286 2.88 1.23 -17.86
N ILE A 287 2.12 0.90 -16.82
CA ILE A 287 1.60 -0.46 -16.62
C ILE A 287 0.35 -0.64 -17.49
N ARG A 288 0.28 -1.78 -18.20
CA ARG A 288 -0.95 -2.27 -18.87
C ARG A 288 -1.48 -3.47 -18.07
N PRO A 289 -2.45 -3.27 -17.17
CA PRO A 289 -3.01 -4.36 -16.38
C PRO A 289 -3.75 -5.36 -17.28
N ALA A 290 -3.60 -6.65 -17.00
CA ALA A 290 -4.39 -7.72 -17.62
C ALA A 290 -5.71 -7.97 -16.86
N ALA A 291 -5.71 -7.74 -15.56
CA ALA A 291 -6.89 -7.76 -14.71
C ALA A 291 -6.68 -6.85 -13.49
N TRP A 292 -7.77 -6.59 -12.78
CA TRP A 292 -7.75 -5.86 -11.51
C TRP A 292 -8.01 -6.81 -10.35
N ARG A 293 -7.43 -6.55 -9.18
CA ARG A 293 -7.87 -7.17 -7.93
C ARG A 293 -8.02 -6.08 -6.88
N PHE A 294 -8.89 -6.33 -5.91
CA PHE A 294 -9.23 -5.37 -4.89
C PHE A 294 -9.21 -5.99 -3.50
N ARG A 295 -8.94 -5.15 -2.51
CA ARG A 295 -9.06 -5.49 -1.10
C ARG A 295 -9.57 -4.28 -0.33
N LEU A 296 -10.54 -4.51 0.55
CA LEU A 296 -11.10 -3.47 1.42
C LEU A 296 -10.57 -3.62 2.83
N ALA A 297 -10.33 -2.49 3.49
CA ALA A 297 -10.19 -2.40 4.94
C ALA A 297 -11.20 -1.38 5.46
N ASP A 298 -11.95 -1.77 6.48
CA ASP A 298 -12.77 -0.85 7.24
C ASP A 298 -11.89 0.12 8.02
N LEU A 299 -12.25 1.39 8.00
CA LEU A 299 -11.67 2.37 8.90
C LEU A 299 -12.40 2.25 10.23
N LEU A 300 -11.65 2.25 11.34
CA LEU A 300 -12.27 2.32 12.66
C LEU A 300 -13.08 3.62 12.70
N GLN A 301 -14.39 3.51 12.89
CA GLN A 301 -15.26 4.64 13.15
C GLN A 301 -15.04 5.07 14.60
N GLU A 302 -14.84 6.37 14.80
CA GLU A 302 -14.94 7.02 16.12
C GLU A 302 -16.40 7.14 16.53
#